data_AF-A0A497NKC8-F1
#
_entry.id   AF-A0A497NKC8-F1
#
_cell.length_a   1.000
_cell.length_b   1.000
_cell.length_c   1.000
_cell.angle_alpha   90.00
_cell.angle_beta   90.00
_cell.angle_gamma   90.00
#
_symmetry.space_group_name_H-M   'P 1'
#
loop_
_entity.id
_entity.type
_entity.pdbx_description
1 polymer ?
#
loop_
_entity_poly.entity_id
_entity_poly.type
_entity_poly.pdbx_seq_one_letter_code
_entity_poly.pdbx_strand_id
1 'polypeptide(L)' 'MGVEALPGDSSAEGPIIELSKDLKLSISERLIKRGLAVLGMRGSGKSYTCGVIAEELARVGQPFV' A
#
# COMPACT_ATOMS: atom_id res chain seq x y z
N MET A 1 4.01 20.86 11.80
CA MET A 1 5.06 19.82 11.65
C MET A 1 4.65 18.98 10.46
N GLY A 2 5.18 19.33 9.29
CA GLY A 2 4.74 18.79 8.00
C GLY A 2 5.38 17.43 7.74
N VAL A 3 4.57 16.51 7.22
CA VAL A 3 5.08 15.29 6.58
C VAL A 3 5.56 15.69 5.19
N GLU A 4 6.87 15.65 4.97
CA GLU A 4 7.47 15.92 3.66
C GLU A 4 7.05 14.83 2.68
N ALA A 5 6.24 15.22 1.70
CA ALA A 5 5.94 14.39 0.54
C ALA A 5 7.25 14.15 -0.22
N LEU A 6 7.60 12.88 -0.41
CA LEU A 6 8.69 12.48 -1.30
C LEU A 6 8.44 13.06 -2.70
N PRO A 7 9.47 13.60 -3.38
CA PRO A 7 9.29 14.25 -4.68
C PRO A 7 8.85 13.20 -5.72
N GLY A 8 7.57 13.22 -6.09
CA GLY A 8 7.06 12.39 -7.18
C GLY A 8 5.56 12.05 -7.25
N ASP A 9 4.71 12.39 -6.27
CA ASP A 9 3.33 11.84 -6.23
C ASP A 9 2.20 12.89 -6.28
N SER A 10 2.32 13.92 -7.12
CA SER A 10 1.20 14.83 -7.44
C SER A 10 0.30 14.31 -8.57
N SER A 11 0.49 13.06 -9.04
CA SER A 11 -0.27 12.48 -10.16
C SER A 11 -0.43 10.96 -10.05
N ALA A 12 -0.57 10.41 -8.83
CA ALA A 12 -0.87 8.99 -8.68
C ALA A 12 -2.32 8.72 -9.12
N GLU A 13 -2.53 8.53 -10.43
CA GLU A 13 -3.81 8.11 -10.99
C GLU A 13 -4.18 6.73 -10.46
N GLY A 14 -5.32 6.66 -9.77
CA GLY A 14 -5.95 5.39 -9.39
C GLY A 14 -6.22 5.25 -7.88
N PRO A 15 -6.80 4.11 -7.48
CA PRO A 15 -7.23 3.87 -6.11
C PRO A 15 -6.04 3.76 -5.14
N ILE A 16 -6.26 4.27 -3.93
CA ILE A 16 -5.29 4.31 -2.83
C ILE A 16 -5.77 3.36 -1.73
N ILE A 17 -4.87 2.52 -1.21
CA ILE A 17 -5.09 1.70 -0.02
C ILE A 17 -4.42 2.32 1.20
N GLU A 18 -5.04 2.16 2.37
CA GLU A 18 -4.54 2.72 3.63
C GLU A 18 -4.15 1.60 4.59
N LEU A 19 -2.84 1.46 4.84
CA LEU A 19 -2.31 0.43 5.74
C LEU A 19 -2.17 0.93 7.18
N SER A 20 -1.95 2.23 7.34
CA SER A 20 -1.98 2.94 8.62
C SER A 20 -2.26 4.42 8.36
N LYS A 21 -2.46 5.18 9.45
CA LYS A 21 -2.65 6.64 9.37
C LYS A 21 -1.53 7.36 8.61
N ASP A 22 -0.32 6.81 8.68
CA ASP A 22 0.89 7.40 8.11
C ASP A 22 1.37 6.70 6.83
N LEU A 23 0.71 5.60 6.43
CA LEU A 23 1.11 4.80 5.28
C LEU A 23 -0.05 4.54 4.33
N LYS A 24 -0.04 5.27 3.21
CA LYS A 24 -0.98 5.14 2.10
C LYS A 24 -0.23 4.80 0.83
N LEU A 25 -0.79 3.92 0.00
CA LEU A 25 -0.15 3.43 -1.21
C LEU A 25 -1.09 3.52 -2.41
N SER A 26 -0.59 4.07 -3.53
CA SER A 26 -1.27 3.96 -4.82
C SER A 26 -1.16 2.55 -5.35
N ILE A 27 -2.29 1.94 -5.70
CA ILE A 27 -2.33 0.60 -6.28
C ILE A 27 -1.58 0.60 -7.63
N SER A 28 -1.91 1.55 -8.50
CA SER A 28 -1.34 1.63 -9.85
C SER A 28 0.18 1.72 -9.84
N GLU A 29 0.74 2.64 -9.05
CA GLU A 29 2.18 2.93 -9.04
C GLU A 29 2.98 1.92 -8.20
N ARG A 30 2.49 1.59 -7.00
CA ARG A 30 3.27 0.85 -6.00
C ARG A 30 2.97 -0.64 -5.96
N LEU A 31 1.75 -1.07 -6.30
CA LEU A 31 1.40 -2.50 -6.27
C LEU A 31 1.53 -3.13 -7.66
N ILE A 32 1.15 -2.43 -8.73
CA ILE A 32 1.14 -2.99 -10.09
C ILE A 32 2.42 -2.65 -10.87
N LYS A 33 2.73 -1.36 -11.07
CA LYS A 33 3.87 -0.95 -11.93
C LYS A 33 5.23 -1.32 -11.33
N ARG A 34 5.41 -1.13 -10.02
CA ARG A 34 6.69 -1.38 -9.34
C ARG A 34 6.72 -2.67 -8.52
N GLY A 35 5.57 -3.16 -8.10
CA GLY A 35 5.46 -4.25 -7.15
C GLY A 35 5.78 -3.83 -5.71
N LEU A 36 5.28 -4.61 -4.76
CA LEU A 36 5.42 -4.39 -3.33
C LEU A 36 6.12 -5.59 -2.67
N ALA A 37 7.11 -5.32 -1.82
CA ALA A 37 7.77 -6.32 -0.99
C ALA A 37 7.51 -6.04 0.49
N VAL A 38 7.01 -7.03 1.23
CA VAL A 38 6.79 -6.95 2.68
C VAL A 38 7.90 -7.69 3.41
N LEU A 39 8.79 -6.94 4.06
CA LEU A 39 9.98 -7.46 4.75
C LEU A 39 9.86 -7.27 6.26
N GLY A 40 10.45 -8.19 7.04
CA GLY A 40 10.45 -8.11 8.50
C GLY A 40 10.90 -9.40 9.17
N MET A 41 11.28 -9.30 10.45
CA MET A 41 11.72 -10.44 11.27
C MET A 41 10.60 -11.48 11.50
N ARG A 42 10.94 -12.68 11.98
CA ARG A 42 9.95 -13.70 12.32
C ARG A 42 8.99 -13.17 13.40
N GLY A 43 7.69 -13.34 13.20
CA GLY A 43 6.67 -12.84 14.13
C GLY A 43 6.36 -11.35 14.03
N SER A 44 6.98 -10.59 13.11
CA SER A 44 6.77 -9.14 12.98
C SER A 44 5.46 -8.74 12.27
N GLY A 45 4.55 -9.68 12.02
CA GLY A 45 3.27 -9.39 11.38
C GLY A 45 3.26 -9.29 9.85
N LYS A 46 4.26 -9.81 9.12
CA LYS A 46 4.27 -9.78 7.64
C LYS A 46 2.97 -10.30 7.01
N SER A 47 2.50 -11.48 7.42
CA SER A 47 1.25 -12.07 6.93
C SER A 47 0.02 -11.26 7.33
N TYR A 48 0.05 -10.61 8.49
CA TYR A 48 -1.01 -9.69 8.92
C TYR A 48 -1.07 -8.47 8.00
N THR A 49 0.06 -7.84 7.70
CA THR A 49 0.14 -6.72 6.75
C THR A 49 -0.37 -7.12 5.36
N CYS A 50 -0.02 -8.30 4.87
CA CYS A 50 -0.56 -8.82 3.60
C CYS A 50 -2.09 -9.01 3.66
N GLY A 51 -2.62 -9.48 4.79
CA GLY A 51 -4.07 -9.59 5.00
C GLY A 51 -4.78 -8.23 4.93
N VAL A 52 -4.24 -7.21 5.59
CA VAL A 52 -4.78 -5.84 5.51
C VAL A 52 -4.73 -5.29 4.09
N ILE A 53 -3.63 -5.54 3.36
CA ILE A 53 -3.53 -5.16 1.93
C ILE A 53 -4.65 -5.83 1.12
N ALA A 54 -4.89 -7.12 1.32
CA ALA A 54 -5.95 -7.86 0.63
C ALA A 54 -7.35 -7.32 0.95
N GLU A 55 -7.63 -7.01 2.22
CA GLU A 55 -8.90 -6.41 2.64
C GLU A 55 -9.12 -5.04 2.00
N GLU A 56 -8.08 -4.20 1.96
CA GLU A 56 -8.15 -2.88 1.33
C GLU A 56 -8.33 -2.97 -0.19
N LEU A 57 -7.66 -3.92 -0.85
CA LEU A 57 -7.85 -4.20 -2.27
C LEU A 57 -9.29 -4.66 -2.56
N ALA A 58 -9.83 -5.57 -1.73
CA ALA A 58 -11.23 -5.99 -1.83
C ALA A 58 -12.20 -4.80 -1.64
N ARG A 59 -11.93 -3.94 -0.65
CA ARG A 59 -12.76 -2.76 -0.33
C ARG A 59 -12.87 -1.79 -1.49
N VAL A 60 -11.80 -1.60 -2.27
CA VAL A 60 -11.79 -0.72 -3.44
C VAL A 60 -12.17 -1.45 -4.74
N GLY A 61 -12.56 -2.72 -4.67
CA GLY A 61 -12.95 -3.52 -5.83
C GLY A 61 -11.78 -3.90 -6.75
N GLN A 62 -10.54 -3.86 -6.25
CA GLN A 62 -9.36 -4.25 -7.00
C GLN A 62 -9.15 -5.78 -6.89
N PRO A 63 -9.11 -6.52 -8.02
CA PRO A 63 -8.81 -7.95 -8.00
C PRO A 63 -7.39 -8.25 -7.51
N PHE A 64 -7.22 -9.32 -6.74
CA PHE A 64 -5.94 -9.85 -6.27
C PHE A 64 -5.97 -11.38 -6.17
N VAL A 65 -4.80 -12.01 -6.04
CA VAL A 65 -4.61 -13.47 -5.90
C VAL A 65 -4.01 -13.78 -4.53
#